data_AF-A0A9E5R8W7-F1
#
_entry.id   AF-A0A9E5R8W7-F1
#
_cell.length_a   1.000
_cell.length_b   1.000
_cell.length_c   1.000
_cell.angle_alpha   90.00
_cell.angle_beta   90.00
_cell.angle_gamma   90.00
#
_symmetry.space_group_name_H-M   'P 1'
#
loop_
_entity.id
_entity.type
_entity.pdbx_description
1 polymer ?
#
loop_
_entity_poly.entity_id
_entity_poly.type
_entity_poly.pdbx_seq_one_letter_code
_entity_poly.pdbx_strand_id
1 'polypeptide(L)'
;MIDLEKSYWGDVKPEVAILLRRDTPINREVSLQDWRKLSYEYDTLAAKEKTSYPVSVLRNDTDLETTLQQVREVLECALNSPEPLNDQQDSFEQGQLGLDLEQGRKTNFFNPIVISHILPAKPTVVFDTYWRFAVERQNIFFRKLRGQPQPWTDDPILATFKFTNAYRASDRVSQYLIRHVIYRDDLPSSLEEVFFRIILFKLFNKIETWQLLEKSIGEIIYGEYSFDQYDRVLTQAMQAGQSVYSAAYIMPSGGKSFGYAVKHRNHLKLIEQMIADELPKKLADAPSMHQAFHLIRAYPTIGDFLAYQFVTDVNYSEITDFSEMDFVVPGPGALDGIRKCFADRGGLNEPEIIKFMTERQEAEFKRLGLDFQSLWGRPLQLIDCQNLFCEVDKYSRVYHPTVAGISGRTRIKQKYTSVSQPIGYWYPPKWNINQFITSNDAELKAEAVTQDRTCKSKKLKQE
;
A
#
# COMPACT_ATOMS: atom_id res chain seq x y z
N MET A 1 15.00 -28.24 7.25
CA MET A 1 14.34 -27.76 6.02
C MET A 1 15.03 -28.35 4.80
N ILE A 2 16.35 -28.13 4.63
CA ILE A 2 17.16 -28.76 3.57
C ILE A 2 17.12 -30.31 3.63
N ASP A 3 17.19 -30.92 4.81
CA ASP A 3 17.15 -32.39 4.92
C ASP A 3 15.75 -32.97 4.59
N LEU A 4 14.70 -32.19 4.86
CA LEU A 4 13.32 -32.54 4.50
C LEU A 4 13.14 -32.42 2.98
N GLU A 5 13.65 -31.35 2.37
CA GLU A 5 13.64 -31.21 0.91
C GLU A 5 14.45 -32.29 0.21
N LYS A 6 15.64 -32.65 0.72
CA LYS A 6 16.42 -33.78 0.19
C LYS A 6 15.70 -35.12 0.31
N SER A 7 14.88 -35.32 1.35
CA SER A 7 14.12 -36.56 1.52
C SER A 7 12.96 -36.72 0.52
N TYR A 8 12.43 -35.62 -0.02
CA TYR A 8 11.31 -35.63 -0.97
C TYR A 8 11.74 -35.37 -2.42
N TRP A 9 12.82 -34.62 -2.62
CA TRP A 9 13.27 -34.14 -3.93
C TRP A 9 14.70 -34.56 -4.27
N GLY A 10 15.42 -35.23 -3.37
CA GLY A 10 16.84 -35.58 -3.57
C GLY A 10 17.09 -36.52 -4.75
N ASP A 11 16.08 -37.31 -5.12
CA ASP A 11 16.13 -38.23 -6.26
C ASP A 11 15.56 -37.62 -7.55
N VAL A 12 14.93 -36.45 -7.46
CA VAL A 12 14.34 -35.75 -8.61
C VAL A 12 15.42 -34.92 -9.29
N LYS A 13 15.83 -35.36 -10.49
CA LYS A 13 16.78 -34.65 -11.33
C LYS A 13 16.03 -33.85 -12.41
N PRO A 14 16.48 -32.63 -12.74
CA PRO A 14 15.90 -31.88 -13.85
C PRO A 14 16.23 -32.56 -15.17
N GLU A 15 15.30 -32.54 -16.12
CA GLU A 15 15.54 -33.00 -17.51
C GLU A 15 16.61 -32.15 -18.21
N VAL A 16 16.66 -30.86 -17.88
CA VAL A 16 17.73 -29.95 -18.28
C VAL A 16 17.85 -28.82 -17.26
N ALA A 17 19.08 -28.43 -16.93
CA ALA A 17 19.35 -27.22 -16.17
C ALA A 17 20.04 -26.19 -17.08
N ILE A 18 19.56 -24.94 -17.03
CA ILE A 18 20.11 -23.84 -17.83
C ILE A 18 20.74 -22.81 -16.88
N LEU A 19 22.05 -22.63 -16.99
CA LEU A 19 22.76 -21.57 -16.26
C LEU A 19 22.90 -20.34 -17.17
N LEU A 20 22.22 -19.25 -16.81
CA LEU A 20 22.37 -17.97 -17.48
C LEU A 20 23.61 -17.23 -16.96
N ARG A 21 24.59 -17.04 -17.83
CA ARG A 21 25.89 -16.45 -17.56
C ARG A 21 25.93 -14.99 -18.02
N ARG A 22 26.48 -14.11 -17.19
CA ARG A 22 26.75 -12.71 -17.56
C ARG A 22 28.16 -12.30 -17.18
N ASP A 23 28.77 -11.47 -18.01
CA ASP A 23 30.09 -10.89 -17.73
C ASP A 23 30.00 -9.77 -16.67
N THR A 24 28.82 -9.15 -16.52
CA THR A 24 28.56 -8.07 -15.53
C THR A 24 27.27 -8.30 -14.73
N PRO A 25 27.22 -7.88 -13.45
CA PRO A 25 26.05 -8.06 -12.60
C PRO A 25 24.88 -7.17 -13.05
N ILE A 26 23.65 -7.68 -12.95
CA ILE A 26 22.41 -6.94 -13.26
C ILE A 26 22.12 -5.88 -12.18
N ASN A 27 22.50 -6.15 -10.92
CA ASN A 27 22.38 -5.23 -9.79
C ASN A 27 23.78 -4.73 -9.36
N ARG A 28 24.00 -3.40 -9.38
CA ARG A 28 25.29 -2.76 -9.06
C ARG A 28 25.62 -2.74 -7.56
N GLU A 29 24.75 -3.28 -6.71
CA GLU A 29 24.99 -3.41 -5.26
C GLU A 29 26.01 -4.50 -4.89
N VAL A 30 26.28 -5.46 -5.80
CA VAL A 30 27.27 -6.52 -5.57
C VAL A 30 28.64 -6.06 -6.10
N SER A 31 29.68 -6.19 -5.27
CA SER A 31 31.05 -5.85 -5.69
C SER A 31 31.48 -6.73 -6.88
N LEU A 32 32.28 -6.19 -7.80
CA LEU A 32 32.79 -6.96 -8.94
C LEU A 32 33.62 -8.19 -8.51
N GLN A 33 34.23 -8.15 -7.32
CA GLN A 33 34.98 -9.27 -6.75
C GLN A 33 34.04 -10.38 -6.29
N ASP A 34 32.97 -10.05 -5.56
CA ASP A 34 31.99 -11.03 -5.08
C ASP A 34 31.19 -11.62 -6.24
N TRP A 35 30.86 -10.80 -7.25
CA TRP A 35 30.23 -11.27 -8.48
C TRP A 35 31.10 -12.32 -9.17
N ARG A 36 32.38 -12.03 -9.41
CA ARG A 36 33.32 -12.98 -10.04
C ARG A 36 33.46 -14.26 -9.23
N LYS A 37 33.48 -14.16 -7.90
CA LYS A 37 33.54 -15.33 -7.01
C LYS A 37 32.29 -16.19 -7.14
N LEU A 38 31.09 -15.62 -7.00
CA LEU A 38 29.83 -16.35 -7.16
C LEU A 38 29.71 -16.98 -8.54
N SER A 39 30.05 -16.20 -9.56
CA SER A 39 30.09 -16.60 -10.95
C SER A 39 30.99 -17.84 -11.14
N TYR A 40 32.18 -17.86 -10.55
CA TYR A 40 33.08 -19.04 -10.58
C TYR A 40 32.50 -20.27 -9.85
N GLU A 41 31.86 -20.07 -8.69
CA GLU A 41 31.23 -21.16 -7.93
C GLU A 41 30.09 -21.82 -8.72
N TYR A 42 29.25 -21.03 -9.40
CA TYR A 42 28.17 -21.56 -10.24
C TYR A 42 28.68 -22.29 -11.49
N ASP A 43 29.81 -21.88 -12.08
CA ASP A 43 30.44 -22.64 -13.17
C ASP A 43 30.96 -23.99 -12.66
N THR A 44 31.57 -23.99 -11.47
CA THR A 44 32.07 -25.20 -10.82
C THR A 44 30.92 -26.16 -10.49
N LEU A 45 29.80 -25.62 -9.99
CA LEU A 45 28.59 -26.39 -9.73
C LEU A 45 28.00 -26.95 -11.02
N ALA A 46 27.87 -26.13 -12.07
CA ALA A 46 27.37 -26.59 -13.37
C ALA A 46 28.22 -27.73 -13.95
N ALA A 47 29.55 -27.63 -13.86
CA ALA A 47 30.46 -28.69 -14.30
C ALA A 47 30.29 -29.99 -13.49
N LYS A 48 30.10 -29.87 -12.18
CA LYS A 48 29.85 -31.02 -11.28
C LYS A 48 28.51 -31.69 -11.61
N GLU A 49 27.45 -30.92 -11.72
CA GLU A 49 26.08 -31.39 -11.94
C GLU A 49 25.85 -31.94 -13.35
N LYS A 50 26.63 -31.50 -14.34
CA LYS A 50 26.60 -32.04 -15.71
C LYS A 50 26.86 -33.56 -15.80
N THR A 51 27.45 -34.14 -14.77
CA THR A 51 27.63 -35.61 -14.65
C THR A 51 26.34 -36.35 -14.29
N SER A 52 25.35 -35.63 -13.77
CA SER A 52 24.10 -36.20 -13.23
C SER A 52 22.89 -35.95 -14.13
N TYR A 53 22.86 -34.83 -14.86
CA TYR A 53 21.81 -34.45 -15.81
C TYR A 53 22.33 -33.41 -16.83
N PRO A 54 21.64 -33.18 -17.95
CA PRO A 54 22.04 -32.16 -18.93
C PRO A 54 22.10 -30.76 -18.32
N VAL A 55 23.27 -30.10 -18.45
CA VAL A 55 23.47 -28.70 -18.03
C VAL A 55 23.98 -27.88 -19.22
N SER A 56 23.26 -26.81 -19.55
CA SER A 56 23.59 -25.86 -20.61
C SER A 56 23.90 -24.48 -20.04
N VAL A 57 25.05 -23.91 -20.39
CA VAL A 57 25.45 -22.57 -19.96
C VAL A 57 25.23 -21.60 -21.12
N LEU A 58 24.35 -20.62 -20.95
CA LEU A 58 24.00 -19.65 -21.97
C LEU A 58 24.47 -18.26 -21.58
N ARG A 59 25.04 -17.50 -22.53
CA ARG A 59 25.41 -16.10 -22.29
C ARG A 59 24.17 -15.23 -22.38
N ASN A 60 24.00 -14.37 -21.40
CA ASN A 60 22.91 -13.41 -21.27
C ASN A 60 23.48 -11.97 -21.27
N ASP A 61 24.47 -11.72 -22.13
CA ASP A 61 25.08 -10.40 -22.32
C ASP A 61 24.57 -9.69 -23.59
N THR A 62 23.66 -10.34 -24.32
CA THR A 62 23.00 -9.82 -25.54
C THR A 62 21.59 -9.31 -25.24
N ASP A 63 20.83 -8.95 -26.27
CA ASP A 63 19.43 -8.56 -26.14
C ASP A 63 18.54 -9.75 -25.68
N LEU A 64 17.35 -9.39 -25.18
CA LEU A 64 16.38 -10.32 -24.61
C LEU A 64 15.89 -11.35 -25.64
N GLU A 65 15.69 -10.95 -26.89
CA GLU A 65 15.15 -11.81 -27.94
C GLU A 65 16.15 -12.90 -28.30
N THR A 66 17.43 -12.54 -28.48
CA THR A 66 18.53 -13.49 -28.72
C THR A 66 18.67 -14.51 -27.58
N THR A 67 18.61 -14.05 -26.33
CA THR A 67 18.76 -14.95 -25.16
C THR A 67 17.55 -15.90 -25.04
N LEU A 68 16.34 -15.39 -25.28
CA LEU A 68 15.12 -16.22 -25.27
C LEU A 68 15.14 -17.28 -26.37
N GLN A 69 15.66 -16.94 -27.56
CA GLN A 69 15.81 -17.88 -28.64
C GLN A 69 16.77 -19.02 -28.28
N GLN A 70 17.94 -18.70 -27.69
CA GLN A 70 18.89 -19.71 -27.21
C GLN A 70 18.31 -20.61 -26.12
N VAL A 71 17.52 -20.06 -25.20
CA VAL A 71 16.83 -20.86 -24.17
C VAL A 71 15.83 -21.82 -24.81
N ARG A 72 15.05 -21.36 -25.81
CA ARG A 72 14.11 -22.20 -26.54
C ARG A 72 14.81 -23.35 -27.26
N GLU A 73 15.91 -23.07 -27.95
CA GLU A 73 16.70 -24.10 -28.64
C GLU A 73 17.21 -25.18 -27.68
N VAL A 74 17.69 -24.79 -26.49
CA VAL A 74 18.13 -25.76 -25.47
C VAL A 74 16.97 -26.62 -24.97
N LEU A 75 15.80 -26.01 -24.73
CA LEU A 75 14.60 -26.75 -24.29
C LEU A 75 14.09 -27.68 -25.38
N GLU A 76 14.04 -27.23 -26.64
CA GLU A 76 13.64 -28.04 -27.78
C GLU A 76 14.61 -29.20 -28.01
N CYS A 77 15.93 -29.01 -27.87
CA CYS A 77 16.90 -30.10 -27.93
C CYS A 77 16.74 -31.10 -26.78
N ALA A 78 16.47 -30.64 -25.56
CA ALA A 78 16.23 -31.51 -24.41
C ALA A 78 14.96 -32.36 -24.59
N LEU A 79 13.90 -31.78 -25.14
CA LEU A 79 12.63 -32.46 -25.40
C LEU A 79 12.69 -33.44 -26.59
N ASN A 80 13.67 -33.28 -27.49
CA ASN A 80 13.80 -34.08 -28.72
C ASN A 80 14.99 -35.06 -28.74
N SER A 81 15.75 -35.18 -27.64
CA SER A 81 16.90 -36.10 -27.58
C SER A 81 16.43 -37.56 -27.37
N PRO A 82 16.83 -38.52 -28.23
CA PRO A 82 16.59 -39.94 -27.98
C PRO A 82 17.52 -40.45 -26.86
N GLU A 83 16.96 -41.13 -25.87
CA GLU A 83 17.73 -41.74 -24.76
C GLU A 83 18.83 -42.69 -25.27
N PRO A 84 20.04 -42.68 -24.68
CA PRO A 84 21.04 -43.69 -24.98
C PRO A 84 20.66 -45.03 -24.32
N LEU A 85 20.55 -46.07 -25.15
CA LEU A 85 20.46 -47.47 -24.75
C LEU A 85 21.58 -47.84 -23.76
N ASN A 86 21.22 -48.20 -22.53
CA ASN A 86 22.06 -49.03 -21.69
C ASN A 86 21.20 -50.15 -21.08
N ASP A 87 21.50 -51.36 -21.52
CA ASP A 87 20.85 -52.61 -21.16
C ASP A 87 21.47 -53.11 -19.85
N GLN A 88 20.74 -52.97 -18.74
CA GLN A 88 20.70 -53.92 -17.60
C GLN A 88 19.74 -53.41 -16.51
N GLN A 89 18.53 -53.99 -16.52
CA GLN A 89 17.62 -54.28 -15.40
C GLN A 89 17.70 -53.36 -14.16
N ASP A 90 16.74 -52.44 -14.01
CA ASP A 90 15.70 -52.59 -12.97
C ASP A 90 14.59 -51.54 -13.09
N SER A 91 13.37 -52.04 -13.25
CA SER A 91 12.07 -51.50 -12.78
C SER A 91 11.60 -50.07 -13.13
N PHE A 92 10.29 -50.02 -13.45
CA PHE A 92 9.35 -48.89 -13.54
C PHE A 92 9.14 -48.25 -14.92
N GLU A 93 8.07 -48.74 -15.57
CA GLU A 93 7.46 -48.21 -16.78
C GLU A 93 7.04 -46.73 -16.59
N GLN A 94 7.77 -45.82 -17.24
CA GLN A 94 7.27 -44.49 -17.57
C GLN A 94 6.48 -44.58 -18.87
N GLY A 95 5.16 -44.55 -18.77
CA GLY A 95 4.26 -44.37 -19.90
C GLY A 95 4.13 -42.88 -20.23
N GLN A 96 4.82 -42.41 -21.27
CA GLN A 96 4.53 -41.12 -21.91
C GLN A 96 3.37 -41.33 -22.89
N LEU A 97 2.21 -40.71 -22.60
CA LEU A 97 1.06 -40.68 -23.51
C LEU A 97 1.04 -39.37 -24.30
N GLY A 98 1.06 -39.48 -25.63
CA GLY A 98 0.86 -38.39 -26.56
C GLY A 98 -0.56 -37.81 -26.52
N LEU A 99 -0.65 -36.52 -26.81
CA LEU A 99 -1.89 -35.76 -26.97
C LEU A 99 -2.35 -35.88 -28.43
N ASP A 100 -3.16 -36.90 -28.71
CA ASP A 100 -4.01 -36.94 -29.92
C ASP A 100 -5.36 -36.28 -29.62
N LEU A 101 -5.65 -35.20 -30.33
CA LEU A 101 -6.96 -34.57 -30.36
C LEU A 101 -7.86 -35.34 -31.33
N GLU A 102 -8.99 -35.80 -30.78
CA GLU A 102 -10.15 -36.45 -31.42
C GLU A 102 -10.07 -37.96 -31.69
N GLN A 103 -10.59 -38.76 -30.75
CA GLN A 103 -11.90 -39.46 -30.84
C GLN A 103 -12.00 -40.48 -29.68
N GLY A 104 -13.21 -40.60 -29.12
CA GLY A 104 -13.42 -41.07 -27.75
C GLY A 104 -12.97 -42.49 -27.42
N ARG A 105 -12.42 -42.64 -26.20
CA ARG A 105 -12.57 -43.81 -25.33
C ARG A 105 -12.35 -43.40 -23.88
N LYS A 106 -13.28 -43.80 -23.01
CA LYS A 106 -13.27 -43.51 -21.56
C LYS A 106 -12.15 -44.30 -20.87
N THR A 107 -11.11 -43.63 -20.39
CA THR A 107 -10.19 -44.17 -19.38
C THR A 107 -9.95 -43.09 -18.31
N ASN A 108 -10.07 -43.50 -17.05
CA ASN A 108 -9.99 -42.61 -15.89
C ASN A 108 -8.54 -42.15 -15.68
N PHE A 109 -8.22 -40.92 -16.09
CA PHE A 109 -6.99 -40.24 -15.68
C PHE A 109 -7.15 -39.70 -14.25
N PHE A 110 -6.29 -40.13 -13.32
CA PHE A 110 -6.00 -39.30 -12.15
C PHE A 110 -5.07 -38.18 -12.62
N ASN A 111 -5.65 -37.01 -12.88
CA ASN A 111 -4.89 -35.79 -13.10
C ASN A 111 -3.90 -35.58 -11.94
N PRO A 112 -2.66 -35.11 -12.19
CA PRO A 112 -1.82 -34.61 -11.11
C PRO A 112 -2.59 -33.50 -10.40
N ILE A 113 -2.83 -33.67 -9.11
CA ILE A 113 -3.42 -32.63 -8.28
C ILE A 113 -2.33 -31.57 -8.13
N VAL A 114 -2.33 -30.58 -9.02
CA VAL A 114 -1.77 -29.28 -8.67
C VAL A 114 -2.64 -28.78 -7.51
N ILE A 115 -2.15 -28.89 -6.27
CA ILE A 115 -2.79 -28.19 -5.15
C ILE A 115 -2.43 -26.71 -5.29
N SER A 116 -3.02 -26.04 -6.28
CA SER A 116 -3.19 -24.59 -6.33
C SER A 116 -4.57 -24.24 -5.79
N HIS A 117 -4.98 -24.87 -4.69
CA HIS A 117 -6.19 -24.43 -4.02
C HIS A 117 -5.88 -23.14 -3.26
N ILE A 118 -6.02 -21.99 -3.94
CA ILE A 118 -6.58 -20.82 -3.27
C ILE A 118 -7.95 -21.28 -2.78
N LEU A 119 -8.01 -21.77 -1.54
CA LEU A 119 -9.27 -22.12 -0.91
C LEU A 119 -10.08 -20.84 -0.76
N PRO A 120 -11.42 -20.90 -0.74
CA PRO A 120 -12.20 -19.73 -0.36
C PRO A 120 -11.73 -19.26 1.02
N ALA A 121 -11.37 -17.98 1.13
CA ALA A 121 -11.07 -17.37 2.42
C ALA A 121 -12.26 -17.59 3.36
N LYS A 122 -12.00 -17.94 4.62
CA LYS A 122 -13.03 -18.20 5.62
C LYS A 122 -13.21 -16.94 6.47
N PRO A 123 -14.26 -16.14 6.20
CA PRO A 123 -14.51 -14.93 6.97
C PRO A 123 -14.91 -15.26 8.41
N THR A 124 -14.65 -14.34 9.32
CA THR A 124 -15.25 -14.31 10.66
C THR A 124 -16.42 -13.34 10.70
N VAL A 125 -17.06 -13.21 11.86
CA VAL A 125 -18.05 -12.16 12.15
C VAL A 125 -17.51 -10.72 11.93
N VAL A 126 -16.19 -10.50 12.03
CA VAL A 126 -15.59 -9.17 11.82
C VAL A 126 -15.58 -8.79 10.35
N PHE A 127 -15.62 -9.76 9.42
CA PHE A 127 -15.68 -9.49 7.98
C PHE A 127 -16.92 -8.66 7.59
N ASP A 128 -18.11 -9.04 8.03
CA ASP A 128 -19.32 -8.25 7.77
C ASP A 128 -19.30 -6.91 8.52
N THR A 129 -18.62 -6.88 9.67
CA THR A 129 -18.43 -5.65 10.45
C THR A 129 -17.56 -4.64 9.72
N TYR A 130 -16.56 -5.09 8.95
CA TYR A 130 -15.73 -4.23 8.11
C TYR A 130 -16.59 -3.40 7.13
N TRP A 131 -17.52 -4.06 6.42
CA TRP A 131 -18.35 -3.40 5.42
C TRP A 131 -19.38 -2.46 6.05
N ARG A 132 -20.02 -2.88 7.15
CA ARG A 132 -20.94 -2.04 7.93
C ARG A 132 -20.22 -0.80 8.48
N PHE A 133 -19.00 -0.97 8.99
CA PHE A 133 -18.16 0.12 9.46
C PHE A 133 -17.82 1.09 8.31
N ALA A 134 -17.38 0.59 7.16
CA ALA A 134 -17.05 1.43 6.00
C ALA A 134 -18.24 2.32 5.58
N VAL A 135 -19.42 1.72 5.46
CA VAL A 135 -20.67 2.43 5.12
C VAL A 135 -21.03 3.46 6.17
N GLU A 136 -21.01 3.11 7.46
CA GLU A 136 -21.39 4.07 8.49
C GLU A 136 -20.38 5.23 8.63
N ARG A 137 -19.09 4.95 8.43
CA ARG A 137 -18.08 6.03 8.36
C ARG A 137 -18.33 6.97 7.20
N GLN A 138 -18.77 6.45 6.06
CA GLN A 138 -19.08 7.24 4.89
C GLN A 138 -20.39 8.02 5.03
N ASN A 139 -21.40 7.45 5.69
CA ASN A 139 -22.61 8.16 6.08
C ASN A 139 -22.29 9.35 6.99
N ILE A 140 -21.49 9.14 8.04
CA ILE A 140 -21.03 10.21 8.94
C ILE A 140 -20.30 11.30 8.15
N PHE A 141 -19.45 10.93 7.19
CA PHE A 141 -18.75 11.88 6.32
C PHE A 141 -19.75 12.75 5.54
N PHE A 142 -20.72 12.15 4.85
CA PHE A 142 -21.72 12.91 4.08
C PHE A 142 -22.70 13.71 4.95
N ARG A 143 -23.05 13.24 6.15
CA ARG A 143 -23.86 14.03 7.10
C ARG A 143 -23.12 15.30 7.53
N LYS A 144 -21.81 15.19 7.79
CA LYS A 144 -20.93 16.34 8.09
C LYS A 144 -20.77 17.27 6.89
N LEU A 145 -20.52 16.71 5.70
CA LEU A 145 -20.38 17.48 4.47
C LEU A 145 -21.64 18.32 4.21
N ARG A 146 -22.82 17.76 4.45
CA ARG A 146 -24.12 18.44 4.32
C ARG A 146 -24.47 19.40 5.46
N GLY A 147 -23.56 19.61 6.41
CA GLY A 147 -23.80 20.51 7.56
C GLY A 147 -24.92 20.05 8.50
N GLN A 148 -25.26 18.75 8.51
CA GLN A 148 -26.30 18.25 9.40
C GLN A 148 -25.89 18.36 10.88
N PRO A 149 -26.85 18.63 11.78
CA PRO A 149 -26.56 18.70 13.21
C PRO A 149 -26.18 17.34 13.78
N GLN A 150 -25.53 17.34 14.94
CA GLN A 150 -25.27 16.12 15.71
C GLN A 150 -26.56 15.56 16.34
N PRO A 151 -26.60 14.25 16.68
CA PRO A 151 -25.56 13.25 16.44
C PRO A 151 -25.48 12.82 14.97
N TRP A 152 -24.27 12.53 14.48
CA TRP A 152 -24.07 12.08 13.10
C TRP A 152 -24.18 10.56 12.93
N THR A 153 -24.41 9.80 14.00
CA THR A 153 -24.54 8.34 14.00
C THR A 153 -25.19 7.90 15.31
N ASP A 154 -25.93 6.79 15.24
CA ASP A 154 -26.48 6.13 16.43
C ASP A 154 -25.52 5.07 16.99
N ASP A 155 -24.40 4.79 16.31
CA ASP A 155 -23.38 3.87 16.80
C ASP A 155 -22.59 4.50 17.97
N PRO A 156 -22.68 3.95 19.20
CA PRO A 156 -22.06 4.55 20.38
C PRO A 156 -20.53 4.49 20.35
N ILE A 157 -19.94 3.53 19.64
CA ILE A 157 -18.49 3.38 19.50
C ILE A 157 -17.97 4.49 18.57
N LEU A 158 -18.63 4.70 17.43
CA LEU A 158 -18.27 5.75 16.46
C LEU A 158 -18.54 7.16 17.00
N ALA A 159 -19.55 7.33 17.85
CA ALA A 159 -19.82 8.59 18.54
C ALA A 159 -18.74 8.92 19.61
N THR A 160 -18.18 7.89 20.26
CA THR A 160 -17.27 8.06 21.40
C THR A 160 -15.80 8.16 21.00
N PHE A 161 -15.36 7.37 20.02
CA PHE A 161 -13.93 7.19 19.71
C PHE A 161 -13.53 7.78 18.36
N LYS A 162 -12.24 8.10 18.20
CA LYS A 162 -11.72 8.67 16.97
C LYS A 162 -11.42 7.59 15.94
N PHE A 163 -12.06 7.71 14.77
CA PHE A 163 -11.80 6.92 13.57
C PHE A 163 -11.50 7.82 12.38
N THR A 164 -10.75 7.32 11.41
CA THR A 164 -10.56 7.97 10.10
C THR A 164 -11.83 7.85 9.25
N ASN A 165 -11.89 8.57 8.13
CA ASN A 165 -12.93 8.36 7.12
C ASN A 165 -12.66 7.07 6.31
N ALA A 166 -13.67 6.62 5.56
CA ALA A 166 -13.52 5.46 4.67
C ALA A 166 -12.49 5.75 3.57
N TYR A 167 -12.53 6.97 3.01
CA TYR A 167 -11.51 7.47 2.10
C TYR A 167 -10.42 8.23 2.88
N ARG A 168 -9.16 7.79 2.76
CA ARG A 168 -8.00 8.41 3.44
C ARG A 168 -7.88 9.89 3.09
N ALA A 169 -8.11 10.23 1.82
CA ALA A 169 -8.00 11.60 1.33
C ALA A 169 -9.01 12.54 2.01
N SER A 170 -10.14 12.03 2.52
CA SER A 170 -11.15 12.82 3.24
C SER A 170 -10.77 13.12 4.69
N ASP A 171 -9.69 12.54 5.24
CA ASP A 171 -9.23 12.88 6.58
C ASP A 171 -8.72 14.31 6.66
N ARG A 172 -8.94 14.97 7.81
CA ARG A 172 -8.57 16.38 8.01
C ARG A 172 -7.10 16.68 7.70
N VAL A 173 -6.19 15.79 8.08
CA VAL A 173 -4.75 15.95 7.82
C VAL A 173 -4.42 15.77 6.35
N SER A 174 -5.07 14.82 5.66
CA SER A 174 -4.94 14.64 4.21
C SER A 174 -5.50 15.83 3.45
N GLN A 175 -6.68 16.33 3.83
CA GLN A 175 -7.27 17.53 3.25
C GLN A 175 -6.39 18.76 3.43
N TYR A 176 -5.75 18.91 4.60
CA TYR A 176 -4.80 19.99 4.83
C TYR A 176 -3.55 19.84 3.95
N LEU A 177 -2.97 18.64 3.86
CA LEU A 177 -1.85 18.37 2.96
C LEU A 177 -2.22 18.77 1.51
N ILE A 178 -3.32 18.22 1.00
CA ILE A 178 -3.72 18.42 -0.39
C ILE A 178 -3.92 19.92 -0.67
N ARG A 179 -4.72 20.61 0.14
CA ARG A 179 -5.14 21.99 -0.16
C ARG A 179 -4.18 23.08 0.28
N HIS A 180 -3.44 22.87 1.38
CA HIS A 180 -2.66 23.94 2.00
C HIS A 180 -1.14 23.71 1.94
N VAL A 181 -0.71 22.54 1.46
CA VAL A 181 0.71 22.17 1.34
C VAL A 181 1.10 21.86 -0.10
N ILE A 182 0.30 21.03 -0.80
CA ILE A 182 0.58 20.61 -2.19
C ILE A 182 0.13 21.69 -3.17
N TYR A 183 -1.18 21.97 -3.23
CA TYR A 183 -1.78 22.85 -4.23
C TYR A 183 -1.89 24.28 -3.70
N ARG A 184 -0.77 25.01 -3.75
CA ARG A 184 -0.63 26.41 -3.34
C ARG A 184 -0.18 27.27 -4.52
N ASP A 185 -1.13 28.00 -5.11
CA ASP A 185 -0.88 28.86 -6.28
C ASP A 185 0.03 30.06 -5.96
N ASP A 186 0.16 30.39 -4.67
CA ASP A 186 1.01 31.47 -4.15
C ASP A 186 2.47 31.04 -3.92
N LEU A 187 2.79 29.73 -4.02
CA LEU A 187 4.14 29.21 -3.78
C LEU A 187 4.75 28.59 -5.04
N PRO A 188 6.09 28.51 -5.15
CA PRO A 188 6.76 27.78 -6.22
C PRO A 188 6.33 26.30 -6.30
N SER A 189 6.17 25.79 -7.52
CA SER A 189 5.61 24.48 -7.83
C SER A 189 6.60 23.49 -8.47
N SER A 190 7.92 23.72 -8.37
CA SER A 190 8.91 22.74 -8.85
C SER A 190 8.78 21.41 -8.09
N LEU A 191 9.31 20.33 -8.67
CA LEU A 191 9.27 19.00 -8.04
C LEU A 191 9.90 19.03 -6.65
N GLU A 192 11.05 19.70 -6.50
CA GLU A 192 11.77 19.85 -5.23
C GLU A 192 10.96 20.62 -4.20
N GLU A 193 10.31 21.70 -4.61
CA GLU A 193 9.49 22.57 -3.75
C GLU A 193 8.27 21.82 -3.20
N VAL A 194 7.51 21.17 -4.08
CA VAL A 194 6.33 20.39 -3.70
C VAL A 194 6.74 19.20 -2.83
N PHE A 195 7.79 18.47 -3.21
CA PHE A 195 8.28 17.32 -2.46
C PHE A 195 8.74 17.75 -1.05
N PHE A 196 9.54 18.82 -0.95
CA PHE A 196 10.02 19.36 0.31
C PHE A 196 8.86 19.65 1.26
N ARG A 197 7.84 20.38 0.78
CA ARG A 197 6.65 20.71 1.57
C ARG A 197 5.89 19.46 2.02
N ILE A 198 5.69 18.48 1.14
CA ILE A 198 5.00 17.21 1.47
C ILE A 198 5.75 16.47 2.57
N ILE A 199 7.04 16.22 2.40
CA ILE A 199 7.82 15.43 3.36
C ILE A 199 7.97 16.18 4.68
N LEU A 200 8.25 17.48 4.65
CA LEU A 200 8.29 18.31 5.86
C LEU A 200 6.98 18.21 6.66
N PHE A 201 5.83 18.39 5.98
CA PHE A 201 4.53 18.26 6.62
C PHE A 201 4.32 16.87 7.22
N LYS A 202 4.66 15.81 6.47
CA LYS A 202 4.38 14.42 6.85
C LYS A 202 5.34 13.82 7.87
N LEU A 203 6.55 14.36 8.02
CA LEU A 203 7.44 14.01 9.12
C LEU A 203 6.84 14.40 10.48
N PHE A 204 6.15 15.54 10.56
CA PHE A 204 5.46 15.96 11.78
C PHE A 204 4.02 15.44 11.84
N ASN A 205 3.40 15.26 10.66
CA ASN A 205 2.04 14.81 10.42
C ASN A 205 0.98 15.57 11.23
N LYS A 206 1.24 16.86 11.48
CA LYS A 206 0.48 17.70 12.41
C LYS A 206 0.28 19.10 11.83
N ILE A 207 -0.99 19.49 11.67
CA ILE A 207 -1.40 20.77 11.07
C ILE A 207 -0.84 21.94 11.88
N GLU A 208 -0.91 21.86 13.21
CA GLU A 208 -0.47 22.96 14.07
C GLU A 208 1.04 23.19 13.98
N THR A 209 1.83 22.15 13.70
CA THR A 209 3.27 22.30 13.48
C THR A 209 3.57 23.01 12.17
N TRP A 210 2.83 22.69 11.11
CA TRP A 210 2.92 23.41 9.84
C TRP A 210 2.57 24.89 10.00
N GLN A 211 1.43 25.18 10.64
CA GLN A 211 0.99 26.55 10.88
C GLN A 211 1.97 27.34 11.76
N LEU A 212 2.60 26.68 12.74
CA LEU A 212 3.66 27.27 13.55
C LEU A 212 4.86 27.68 12.68
N LEU A 213 5.30 26.80 11.78
CA LEU A 213 6.42 27.10 10.87
C LEU A 213 6.05 28.27 9.95
N GLU A 214 4.89 28.21 9.28
CA GLU A 214 4.42 29.31 8.41
C GLU A 214 4.35 30.65 9.17
N LYS A 215 3.78 30.65 10.38
CA LYS A 215 3.68 31.86 11.19
C LYS A 215 5.04 32.44 11.61
N SER A 216 6.03 31.59 11.84
CA SER A 216 7.32 31.99 12.40
C SER A 216 8.35 32.33 11.33
N ILE A 217 8.30 31.65 10.19
CA ILE A 217 9.30 31.73 9.12
C ILE A 217 8.74 32.50 7.91
N GLY A 218 7.43 32.42 7.67
CA GLY A 218 6.78 32.94 6.47
C GLY A 218 6.45 31.81 5.49
N GLU A 219 6.59 32.08 4.21
CA GLU A 219 6.34 31.10 3.15
C GLU A 219 7.32 29.92 3.26
N ILE A 220 6.79 28.69 3.16
CA ILE A 220 7.59 27.48 3.28
C ILE A 220 8.11 27.08 1.90
N ILE A 221 9.24 27.69 1.53
CA ILE A 221 9.91 27.54 0.24
C ILE A 221 11.24 26.81 0.44
N TYR A 222 11.53 25.79 -0.36
CA TYR A 222 12.78 25.04 -0.29
C TYR A 222 13.98 25.90 -0.66
N GLY A 223 13.88 26.76 -1.67
CA GLY A 223 14.94 27.71 -2.05
C GLY A 223 15.40 28.64 -0.92
N GLU A 224 14.56 28.87 0.09
CA GLU A 224 14.85 29.70 1.27
C GLU A 224 15.06 28.88 2.55
N TYR A 225 15.07 27.55 2.43
CA TYR A 225 15.16 26.65 3.57
C TYR A 225 16.48 26.86 4.35
N SER A 226 16.35 26.96 5.66
CA SER A 226 17.47 27.07 6.59
C SER A 226 17.29 26.11 7.76
N PHE A 227 18.18 25.13 7.86
CA PHE A 227 18.20 24.17 8.97
C PHE A 227 18.09 24.85 10.33
N ASP A 228 18.89 25.89 10.58
CA ASP A 228 18.97 26.57 11.88
C ASP A 228 17.69 27.32 12.23
N GLN A 229 17.00 27.89 11.24
CA GLN A 229 15.72 28.59 11.47
C GLN A 229 14.61 27.61 11.85
N TYR A 230 14.48 26.52 11.10
CA TYR A 230 13.48 25.47 11.37
C TYR A 230 13.76 24.77 12.69
N ASP A 231 15.03 24.42 12.97
CA ASP A 231 15.45 23.84 14.25
C ASP A 231 15.08 24.74 15.43
N ARG A 232 15.33 26.04 15.32
CA ARG A 232 15.04 27.01 16.38
C ARG A 232 13.55 27.04 16.71
N VAL A 233 12.69 27.19 15.70
CA VAL A 233 11.23 27.25 15.89
C VAL A 233 10.70 25.96 16.53
N LEU A 234 11.11 24.80 16.01
CA LEU A 234 10.67 23.50 16.52
C LEU A 234 11.19 23.22 17.93
N THR A 235 12.46 23.55 18.20
CA THR A 235 13.07 23.39 19.53
C THR A 235 12.37 24.27 20.56
N GLN A 236 12.09 25.54 20.22
CA GLN A 236 11.37 26.45 21.11
C GLN A 236 9.97 25.95 21.44
N ALA A 237 9.22 25.46 20.45
CA ALA A 237 7.91 24.86 20.70
C ALA A 237 7.99 23.63 21.61
N MET A 238 8.96 22.75 21.39
CA MET A 238 9.20 21.58 22.23
C MET A 238 9.59 21.97 23.67
N GLN A 239 10.44 22.98 23.85
CA GLN A 239 10.83 23.52 25.17
C GLN A 239 9.65 24.17 25.90
N ALA A 240 8.70 24.76 25.16
CA ALA A 240 7.45 25.26 25.70
C ALA A 240 6.41 24.15 26.01
N GLY A 241 6.80 22.87 25.93
CA GLY A 241 5.93 21.73 26.22
C GLY A 241 4.95 21.38 25.10
N GLN A 242 5.08 21.98 23.92
CA GLN A 242 4.21 21.68 22.78
C GLN A 242 4.72 20.45 22.03
N SER A 243 3.83 19.49 21.76
CA SER A 243 4.17 18.38 20.86
C SER A 243 4.18 18.88 19.41
N VAL A 244 5.33 18.76 18.74
CA VAL A 244 5.47 19.08 17.31
C VAL A 244 5.15 17.88 16.40
N TYR A 245 4.93 16.69 16.97
CA TYR A 245 4.53 15.51 16.21
C TYR A 245 3.10 15.10 16.55
N SER A 246 2.41 14.53 15.58
CA SER A 246 1.16 13.82 15.82
C SER A 246 1.39 12.45 16.46
N ALA A 247 0.33 11.85 17.02
CA ALA A 247 0.37 10.47 17.50
C ALA A 247 0.25 9.42 16.38
N ALA A 248 -0.06 9.85 15.15
CA ALA A 248 -0.03 9.04 13.95
C ALA A 248 1.31 9.21 13.22
N TYR A 249 1.72 8.19 12.47
CA TYR A 249 3.01 8.14 11.77
C TYR A 249 4.16 8.31 12.76
N ILE A 250 4.30 7.35 13.68
CA ILE A 250 5.35 7.40 14.69
C ILE A 250 6.70 7.37 13.99
N MET A 251 7.36 8.53 13.97
CA MET A 251 8.68 8.68 13.36
C MET A 251 9.78 8.19 14.31
N PRO A 252 10.65 7.25 13.87
CA PRO A 252 11.85 6.88 14.61
C PRO A 252 12.82 8.07 14.75
N SER A 253 13.62 8.12 15.81
CA SER A 253 14.41 9.33 16.15
C SER A 253 15.54 9.67 15.18
N GLY A 254 16.03 8.72 14.39
CA GLY A 254 17.11 8.91 13.41
C GLY A 254 18.50 9.23 13.99
N GLY A 255 18.66 9.21 15.32
CA GLY A 255 19.89 9.66 15.97
C GLY A 255 21.15 8.88 15.57
N LYS A 256 21.01 7.60 15.18
CA LYS A 256 22.14 6.79 14.68
C LYS A 256 22.61 7.18 13.28
N SER A 257 21.75 7.81 12.48
CA SER A 257 22.04 8.12 11.07
C SER A 257 22.65 9.51 10.91
N PHE A 258 22.18 10.49 11.67
CA PHE A 258 22.60 11.90 11.52
C PHE A 258 23.23 12.51 12.79
N GLY A 259 23.31 11.76 13.89
CA GLY A 259 24.07 12.14 15.08
C GLY A 259 23.44 13.19 16.00
N TYR A 260 22.25 13.72 15.70
CA TYR A 260 21.58 14.68 16.59
C TYR A 260 20.83 13.98 17.71
N ALA A 261 20.96 14.51 18.93
CA ALA A 261 20.27 14.00 20.11
C ALA A 261 18.74 14.20 20.04
N VAL A 262 18.29 15.31 19.45
CA VAL A 262 16.87 15.65 19.26
C VAL A 262 16.39 15.23 17.88
N LYS A 263 15.25 14.52 17.85
CA LYS A 263 14.75 13.84 16.64
C LYS A 263 14.45 14.75 15.46
N HIS A 264 13.91 15.95 15.68
CA HIS A 264 13.50 16.82 14.57
C HIS A 264 14.68 17.30 13.74
N ARG A 265 15.85 17.50 14.36
CA ARG A 265 17.10 17.79 13.65
C ARG A 265 17.51 16.66 12.70
N ASN A 266 17.39 15.40 13.14
CA ASN A 266 17.66 14.26 12.26
C ASN A 266 16.67 14.20 11.09
N HIS A 267 15.40 14.56 11.31
CA HIS A 267 14.41 14.58 10.24
C HIS A 267 14.63 15.73 9.24
N LEU A 268 15.06 16.90 9.72
CA LEU A 268 15.46 17.99 8.83
C LEU A 268 16.66 17.59 7.96
N LYS A 269 17.66 16.90 8.53
CA LYS A 269 18.77 16.33 7.75
C LYS A 269 18.35 15.23 6.77
N LEU A 270 17.35 14.44 7.13
CA LEU A 270 16.77 13.45 6.23
C LEU A 270 16.18 14.11 4.98
N ILE A 271 15.46 15.22 5.13
CA ILE A 271 14.92 15.98 3.98
C ILE A 271 16.06 16.54 3.12
N GLU A 272 17.08 17.15 3.74
CA GLU A 272 18.24 17.67 3.00
C GLU A 272 18.91 16.57 2.17
N GLN A 273 19.10 15.38 2.75
CA GLN A 273 19.66 14.24 2.04
C GLN A 273 18.77 13.81 0.87
N MET A 274 17.45 13.69 1.08
CA MET A 274 16.51 13.31 0.02
C MET A 274 16.54 14.27 -1.18
N ILE A 275 16.62 15.57 -0.93
CA ILE A 275 16.72 16.55 -2.01
C ILE A 275 18.09 16.49 -2.68
N ALA A 276 19.17 16.39 -1.92
CA ALA A 276 20.53 16.27 -2.45
C ALA A 276 20.72 15.03 -3.33
N ASP A 277 20.04 13.93 -2.98
CA ASP A 277 20.01 12.68 -3.74
C ASP A 277 19.05 12.74 -4.96
N GLU A 278 18.47 13.91 -5.27
CA GLU A 278 17.51 14.14 -6.37
C GLU A 278 16.29 13.20 -6.32
N LEU A 279 15.87 12.80 -5.13
CA LEU A 279 14.70 11.93 -4.96
C LEU A 279 13.43 12.47 -5.64
N PRO A 280 13.09 13.78 -5.62
CA PRO A 280 11.91 14.29 -6.31
C PRO A 280 11.89 13.93 -7.81
N LYS A 281 13.04 14.07 -8.49
CA LYS A 281 13.17 13.73 -9.91
C LYS A 281 13.08 12.21 -10.13
N LYS A 282 13.79 11.44 -9.31
CA LYS A 282 13.72 9.96 -9.35
C LYS A 282 12.31 9.42 -9.15
N LEU A 283 11.50 10.10 -8.33
CA LEU A 283 10.08 9.74 -8.13
C LEU A 283 9.23 10.08 -9.35
N ALA A 284 9.44 11.25 -9.95
CA ALA A 284 8.74 11.63 -11.19
C ALA A 284 9.06 10.68 -12.36
N ASP A 285 10.31 10.20 -12.43
CA ASP A 285 10.76 9.25 -13.45
C ASP A 285 10.42 7.79 -13.11
N ALA A 286 9.91 7.50 -11.92
CA ALA A 286 9.67 6.12 -11.49
C ALA A 286 8.54 5.49 -12.31
N PRO A 287 8.73 4.28 -12.87
CA PRO A 287 7.74 3.68 -13.77
C PRO A 287 6.53 3.10 -13.03
N SER A 288 6.56 3.03 -11.70
CA SER A 288 5.47 2.49 -10.88
C SER A 288 5.55 2.96 -9.43
N MET A 289 4.41 2.92 -8.73
CA MET A 289 4.33 3.19 -7.29
C MET A 289 5.19 2.24 -6.46
N HIS A 290 5.39 0.99 -6.92
CA HIS A 290 6.27 0.03 -6.27
C HIS A 290 7.73 0.47 -6.29
N GLN A 291 8.23 0.98 -7.43
CA GLN A 291 9.59 1.52 -7.50
C GLN A 291 9.74 2.80 -6.69
N ALA A 292 8.78 3.71 -6.78
CA ALA A 292 8.74 4.93 -5.97
C ALA A 292 8.76 4.63 -4.47
N PHE A 293 8.02 3.61 -4.04
CA PHE A 293 8.05 3.11 -2.66
C PHE A 293 9.45 2.68 -2.24
N HIS A 294 10.16 1.88 -3.04
CA HIS A 294 11.51 1.41 -2.72
C HIS A 294 12.51 2.56 -2.67
N LEU A 295 12.40 3.55 -3.56
CA LEU A 295 13.22 4.76 -3.52
C LEU A 295 13.06 5.50 -2.19
N ILE A 296 11.83 5.67 -1.70
CA ILE A 296 11.57 6.34 -0.41
C ILE A 296 12.03 5.46 0.77
N ARG A 297 11.79 4.14 0.70
CA ARG A 297 12.15 3.17 1.75
C ARG A 297 13.66 3.03 1.95
N ALA A 298 14.47 3.32 0.93
CA ALA A 298 15.92 3.23 1.03
C ALA A 298 16.55 4.18 2.06
N TYR A 299 15.80 5.21 2.49
CA TYR A 299 16.29 6.20 3.43
C TYR A 299 16.21 5.73 4.89
N PRO A 300 17.16 6.17 5.74
CA PRO A 300 17.17 5.78 7.14
C PRO A 300 15.87 6.18 7.84
N THR A 301 15.46 5.39 8.83
CA THR A 301 14.23 5.57 9.64
C THR A 301 12.90 5.37 8.91
N ILE A 302 12.90 5.19 7.59
CA ILE A 302 11.69 4.97 6.81
C ILE A 302 11.49 3.47 6.59
N GLY A 303 10.69 2.86 7.46
CA GLY A 303 10.22 1.49 7.26
C GLY A 303 9.04 1.41 6.28
N ASP A 304 8.64 0.18 5.95
CA ASP A 304 7.57 -0.15 5.00
C ASP A 304 6.30 0.69 5.18
N PHE A 305 5.82 0.83 6.42
CA PHE A 305 4.63 1.63 6.70
C PHE A 305 4.82 3.10 6.29
N LEU A 306 5.92 3.74 6.72
CA LEU A 306 6.17 5.16 6.42
C LEU A 306 6.41 5.39 4.92
N ALA A 307 7.18 4.51 4.29
CA ALA A 307 7.42 4.58 2.85
C ALA A 307 6.11 4.51 2.06
N TYR A 308 5.20 3.60 2.44
CA TYR A 308 3.90 3.49 1.79
C TYR A 308 3.03 4.74 2.01
N GLN A 309 3.00 5.27 3.24
CA GLN A 309 2.25 6.49 3.51
C GLN A 309 2.80 7.70 2.72
N PHE A 310 4.12 7.85 2.64
CA PHE A 310 4.77 8.95 1.93
C PHE A 310 4.60 8.85 0.42
N VAL A 311 4.75 7.66 -0.19
CA VAL A 311 4.52 7.51 -1.63
C VAL A 311 3.06 7.81 -1.99
N THR A 312 2.08 7.42 -1.15
CA THR A 312 0.67 7.82 -1.37
C THR A 312 0.48 9.33 -1.21
N ASP A 313 1.12 9.95 -0.22
CA ASP A 313 1.02 11.39 0.01
C ASP A 313 1.65 12.20 -1.13
N VAL A 314 2.78 11.73 -1.70
CA VAL A 314 3.38 12.27 -2.92
C VAL A 314 2.47 12.05 -4.12
N ASN A 315 1.81 10.89 -4.23
CA ASN A 315 0.89 10.60 -5.32
C ASN A 315 -0.43 11.41 -5.27
N TYR A 316 -0.68 12.20 -4.22
CA TYR A 316 -1.73 13.21 -4.26
C TYR A 316 -1.33 14.48 -5.01
N SER A 317 -0.04 14.66 -5.31
CA SER A 317 0.50 15.78 -6.09
C SER A 317 0.69 15.43 -7.56
N GLU A 318 1.24 16.39 -8.32
CA GLU A 318 1.62 16.23 -9.73
C GLU A 318 3.02 15.62 -9.91
N ILE A 319 3.75 15.33 -8.82
CA ILE A 319 5.07 14.68 -8.90
C ILE A 319 4.93 13.28 -9.53
N THR A 320 3.87 12.55 -9.20
CA THR A 320 3.62 11.21 -9.72
C THR A 320 2.16 11.03 -10.11
N ASP A 321 1.89 10.13 -11.06
CA ASP A 321 0.53 9.80 -11.50
C ASP A 321 0.24 8.29 -11.51
N PHE A 322 0.53 7.62 -10.40
CA PHE A 322 0.26 6.20 -10.25
C PHE A 322 -1.21 5.94 -9.96
N SER A 323 -1.71 4.79 -10.41
CA SER A 323 -3.01 4.31 -10.00
C SER A 323 -2.94 3.83 -8.54
N GLU A 324 -3.90 4.24 -7.71
CA GLU A 324 -4.00 3.79 -6.31
C GLU A 324 -4.40 2.31 -6.19
N MET A 325 -4.62 1.63 -7.33
CA MET A 325 -4.81 0.18 -7.44
C MET A 325 -3.52 -0.59 -7.73
N ASP A 326 -2.39 0.09 -7.92
CA ASP A 326 -1.16 -0.56 -8.42
C ASP A 326 -0.36 -1.24 -7.31
N PHE A 327 -0.37 -0.68 -6.09
CA PHE A 327 0.50 -1.12 -5.02
C PHE A 327 -0.07 -0.83 -3.62
N VAL A 328 0.09 -1.80 -2.72
CA VAL A 328 -0.33 -1.67 -1.31
C VAL A 328 0.62 -2.38 -0.37
N VAL A 329 0.88 -1.75 0.77
CA VAL A 329 1.66 -2.34 1.86
C VAL A 329 0.83 -2.26 3.15
N PRO A 330 0.42 -3.39 3.74
CA PRO A 330 -0.36 -3.39 4.96
C PRO A 330 0.46 -2.89 6.15
N GLY A 331 -0.04 -1.85 6.82
CA GLY A 331 0.50 -1.43 8.11
C GLY A 331 0.12 -2.38 9.25
N PRO A 332 0.75 -2.27 10.45
CA PRO A 332 0.50 -3.18 11.57
C PRO A 332 -0.96 -3.29 12.00
N GLY A 333 -1.71 -2.18 11.98
CA GLY A 333 -3.14 -2.19 12.28
C GLY A 333 -3.97 -2.90 11.21
N ALA A 334 -3.57 -2.81 9.94
CA ALA A 334 -4.24 -3.52 8.86
C ALA A 334 -4.01 -5.03 8.97
N LEU A 335 -2.80 -5.47 9.34
CA LEU A 335 -2.49 -6.88 9.60
C LEU A 335 -3.38 -7.45 10.73
N ASP A 336 -3.54 -6.70 11.82
CA ASP A 336 -4.49 -7.04 12.89
C ASP A 336 -5.93 -7.15 12.38
N GLY A 337 -6.36 -6.19 11.55
CA GLY A 337 -7.70 -6.16 10.98
C GLY A 337 -7.98 -7.36 10.07
N ILE A 338 -7.04 -7.68 9.18
CA ILE A 338 -7.09 -8.86 8.31
C ILE A 338 -7.20 -10.13 9.16
N ARG A 339 -6.35 -10.28 10.19
CA ARG A 339 -6.40 -11.43 11.09
C ARG A 339 -7.75 -11.58 11.79
N LYS A 340 -8.39 -10.47 12.15
CA LYS A 340 -9.71 -10.50 12.76
C LYS A 340 -10.81 -10.81 11.76
N CYS A 341 -10.74 -10.31 10.52
CA CYS A 341 -11.74 -10.54 9.48
C CYS A 341 -11.71 -11.96 8.92
N PHE A 342 -10.57 -12.65 8.94
CA PHE A 342 -10.42 -13.97 8.32
C PHE A 342 -9.85 -15.00 9.30
N ALA A 343 -10.60 -16.07 9.54
CA ALA A 343 -10.10 -17.23 10.27
C ALA A 343 -9.02 -17.95 9.46
N ASP A 344 -9.21 -17.98 8.15
CA ASP A 344 -8.32 -18.56 7.14
C ASP A 344 -8.35 -17.67 5.90
N ARG A 345 -7.19 -17.35 5.35
CA ARG A 345 -7.06 -16.46 4.17
C ARG A 345 -7.14 -17.23 2.85
N GLY A 346 -7.24 -18.56 2.92
CA GLY A 346 -7.36 -19.38 1.72
C GLY A 346 -6.11 -19.33 0.84
N GLY A 347 -4.93 -19.16 1.43
CA GLY A 347 -3.66 -19.04 0.72
C GLY A 347 -3.26 -17.63 0.28
N LEU A 348 -4.15 -16.63 0.43
CA LEU A 348 -3.83 -15.24 0.07
C LEU A 348 -2.93 -14.57 1.12
N ASN A 349 -1.93 -13.82 0.64
CA ASN A 349 -1.12 -12.92 1.46
C ASN A 349 -1.90 -11.62 1.79
N GLU A 350 -1.36 -10.79 2.68
CA GLU A 350 -2.08 -9.61 3.19
C GLU A 350 -2.34 -8.52 2.12
N PRO A 351 -1.39 -8.16 1.24
CA PRO A 351 -1.69 -7.33 0.07
C PRO A 351 -2.80 -7.90 -0.82
N GLU A 352 -2.77 -9.21 -1.10
CA GLU A 352 -3.81 -9.88 -1.89
C GLU A 352 -5.17 -9.86 -1.22
N ILE A 353 -5.25 -9.99 0.11
CA ILE A 353 -6.50 -9.83 0.86
C ILE A 353 -7.04 -8.40 0.70
N ILE A 354 -6.18 -7.38 0.74
CA ILE A 354 -6.64 -5.99 0.54
C ILE A 354 -7.18 -5.81 -0.88
N LYS A 355 -6.47 -6.34 -1.88
CA LYS A 355 -6.93 -6.33 -3.28
C LYS A 355 -8.26 -7.07 -3.43
N PHE A 356 -8.39 -8.26 -2.88
CA PHE A 356 -9.61 -9.06 -2.85
C PHE A 356 -10.80 -8.29 -2.26
N MET A 357 -10.60 -7.61 -1.11
CA MET A 357 -11.64 -6.77 -0.52
C MET A 357 -12.02 -5.64 -1.46
N THR A 358 -11.04 -4.94 -2.01
CA THR A 358 -11.26 -3.78 -2.88
C THR A 358 -12.05 -4.17 -4.13
N GLU A 359 -11.69 -5.27 -4.78
CA GLU A 359 -12.37 -5.76 -5.99
C GLU A 359 -13.79 -6.27 -5.71
N ARG A 360 -14.07 -6.71 -4.49
CA ARG A 360 -15.39 -7.23 -4.10
C ARG A 360 -16.32 -6.22 -3.44
N GLN A 361 -15.89 -4.98 -3.22
CA GLN A 361 -16.64 -3.99 -2.43
C GLN A 361 -18.13 -3.88 -2.85
N GLU A 362 -18.41 -3.76 -4.14
CA GLU A 362 -19.79 -3.66 -4.66
C GLU A 362 -20.60 -4.94 -4.44
N ALA A 363 -19.97 -6.10 -4.64
CA ALA A 363 -20.62 -7.38 -4.42
C ALA A 363 -20.94 -7.60 -2.93
N GLU A 364 -20.05 -7.19 -2.03
CA GLU A 364 -20.24 -7.32 -0.59
C GLU A 364 -21.25 -6.31 -0.04
N PHE A 365 -21.26 -5.07 -0.55
CA PHE A 365 -22.33 -4.10 -0.24
C PHE A 365 -23.70 -4.66 -0.66
N LYS A 366 -23.80 -5.16 -1.89
CA LYS A 366 -25.04 -5.79 -2.38
C LYS A 366 -25.44 -7.02 -1.57
N ARG A 367 -24.50 -7.91 -1.26
CA ARG A 367 -24.75 -9.12 -0.46
C ARG A 367 -25.33 -8.78 0.92
N LEU A 368 -24.85 -7.69 1.52
CA LEU A 368 -25.26 -7.25 2.85
C LEU A 368 -26.45 -6.27 2.84
N GLY A 369 -26.96 -5.90 1.65
CA GLY A 369 -28.01 -4.90 1.51
C GLY A 369 -27.60 -3.51 2.01
N LEU A 370 -26.31 -3.17 1.86
CA LEU A 370 -25.74 -1.89 2.28
C LEU A 370 -25.69 -0.91 1.12
N ASP A 371 -26.04 0.34 1.39
CA ASP A 371 -25.93 1.45 0.45
C ASP A 371 -24.67 2.26 0.75
N PHE A 372 -23.60 2.03 -0.02
CA PHE A 372 -22.34 2.74 0.14
C PHE A 372 -22.29 3.98 -0.77
N GLN A 373 -22.19 5.15 -0.14
CA GLN A 373 -22.05 6.41 -0.88
C GLN A 373 -20.59 6.62 -1.30
N SER A 374 -20.25 6.35 -2.55
CA SER A 374 -18.90 6.59 -3.07
C SER A 374 -18.52 8.09 -3.07
N LEU A 375 -17.25 8.43 -3.33
CA LEU A 375 -16.84 9.82 -3.59
C LEU A 375 -17.23 10.22 -5.02
N TRP A 376 -18.53 10.43 -5.24
CA TRP A 376 -19.11 10.82 -6.54
C TRP A 376 -18.68 9.90 -7.69
N GLY A 377 -18.87 8.60 -7.50
CA GLY A 377 -18.53 7.57 -8.49
C GLY A 377 -17.12 6.99 -8.35
N ARG A 378 -16.23 7.60 -7.54
CA ARG A 378 -14.92 7.01 -7.24
C ARG A 378 -15.07 5.88 -6.20
N PRO A 379 -14.81 4.60 -6.55
CA PRO A 379 -14.87 3.49 -5.58
C PRO A 379 -13.70 3.56 -4.58
N LEU A 380 -13.78 2.80 -3.49
CA LEU A 380 -12.67 2.66 -2.54
C LEU A 380 -11.45 2.10 -3.29
N GLN A 381 -10.27 2.64 -3.00
CA GLN A 381 -8.99 2.18 -3.56
C GLN A 381 -8.26 1.25 -2.56
N LEU A 382 -7.12 0.66 -2.96
CA LEU A 382 -6.37 -0.24 -2.08
C LEU A 382 -5.97 0.42 -0.76
N ILE A 383 -5.52 1.68 -0.81
CA ILE A 383 -5.15 2.45 0.39
C ILE A 383 -6.33 2.66 1.34
N ASP A 384 -7.53 2.89 0.79
CA ASP A 384 -8.74 3.09 1.58
C ASP A 384 -9.12 1.77 2.28
N CYS A 385 -9.10 0.65 1.55
CA CYS A 385 -9.36 -0.67 2.13
C CYS A 385 -8.31 -1.08 3.17
N GLN A 386 -7.03 -0.81 2.91
CA GLN A 386 -5.96 -1.01 3.89
C GLN A 386 -6.21 -0.22 5.17
N ASN A 387 -6.66 1.03 5.05
CA ASN A 387 -6.98 1.87 6.21
C ASN A 387 -8.22 1.39 6.95
N LEU A 388 -9.27 0.97 6.23
CA LEU A 388 -10.46 0.37 6.83
C LEU A 388 -10.11 -0.87 7.67
N PHE A 389 -9.12 -1.69 7.26
CA PHE A 389 -8.65 -2.78 8.11
C PHE A 389 -8.03 -2.31 9.43
N CYS A 390 -7.24 -1.23 9.41
CA CYS A 390 -6.68 -0.64 10.62
C CYS A 390 -7.79 -0.14 11.57
N GLU A 391 -8.84 0.45 10.99
CA GLU A 391 -9.95 1.00 11.77
C GLU A 391 -10.92 -0.09 12.25
N VAL A 392 -11.16 -1.15 11.48
CA VAL A 392 -11.99 -2.29 11.93
C VAL A 392 -11.30 -3.07 13.03
N ASP A 393 -9.97 -3.19 13.01
CA ASP A 393 -9.22 -3.73 14.16
C ASP A 393 -9.53 -2.91 15.41
N LYS A 394 -9.46 -1.59 15.32
CA LYS A 394 -9.77 -0.69 16.45
C LYS A 394 -11.21 -0.84 16.92
N TYR A 395 -12.17 -0.82 16.00
CA TYR A 395 -13.61 -0.91 16.29
C TYR A 395 -13.99 -2.26 16.93
N SER A 396 -13.51 -3.35 16.34
CA SER A 396 -13.79 -4.72 16.81
C SER A 396 -13.27 -5.02 18.22
N ARG A 397 -12.31 -4.25 18.75
CA ARG A 397 -11.88 -4.41 20.17
C ARG A 397 -13.02 -4.22 21.16
N VAL A 398 -14.00 -3.39 20.82
CA VAL A 398 -15.17 -3.11 21.64
C VAL A 398 -16.37 -3.90 21.15
N TYR A 399 -16.59 -3.94 19.83
CA TYR A 399 -17.77 -4.58 19.25
C TYR A 399 -17.69 -6.11 19.24
N HIS A 400 -16.48 -6.67 19.07
CA HIS A 400 -16.19 -8.12 19.06
C HIS A 400 -15.01 -8.46 19.99
N PRO A 401 -15.16 -8.26 21.32
CA PRO A 401 -14.04 -8.33 22.26
C PRO A 401 -13.40 -9.72 22.37
N THR A 402 -14.11 -10.77 21.94
CA THR A 402 -13.63 -12.15 21.91
C THR A 402 -12.74 -12.48 20.71
N VAL A 403 -12.70 -11.62 19.68
CA VAL A 403 -11.88 -11.83 18.48
C VAL A 403 -10.53 -11.12 18.63
N ALA A 404 -9.46 -11.90 18.81
CA ALA A 404 -8.12 -11.38 19.01
C ALA A 404 -7.41 -11.01 17.70
N GLY A 405 -6.67 -9.90 17.72
CA GLY A 405 -5.67 -9.56 16.69
C GLY A 405 -4.30 -10.17 17.01
N ILE A 406 -3.33 -9.93 16.12
CA ILE A 406 -1.92 -10.30 16.27
C ILE A 406 -1.28 -9.60 17.48
N SER A 407 -1.56 -8.30 17.66
CA SER A 407 -0.90 -7.47 18.67
C SER A 407 -1.50 -7.59 20.08
N GLY A 408 -2.62 -8.31 20.25
CA GLY A 408 -3.30 -8.44 21.54
C GLY A 408 -3.92 -7.15 22.09
N ARG A 409 -4.03 -6.09 21.29
CA ARG A 409 -4.62 -4.80 21.72
C ARG A 409 -6.14 -4.95 21.97
N THR A 410 -6.59 -4.59 23.17
CA THR A 410 -8.00 -4.77 23.61
C THR A 410 -8.78 -3.48 23.84
N ARG A 411 -8.13 -2.31 23.83
CA ARG A 411 -8.78 -1.02 24.13
C ARG A 411 -8.58 0.01 23.03
N ILE A 412 -9.52 0.95 22.94
CA ILE A 412 -9.40 2.18 22.15
C ILE A 412 -9.01 3.31 23.08
N LYS A 413 -7.85 3.93 22.85
CA LYS A 413 -7.30 4.97 23.74
C LYS A 413 -7.84 6.37 23.40
N GLN A 414 -8.05 6.65 22.13
CA GLN A 414 -8.35 8.00 21.66
C GLN A 414 -9.85 8.24 21.54
N LYS A 415 -10.38 9.12 22.38
CA LYS A 415 -11.76 9.62 22.28
C LYS A 415 -11.89 10.63 21.14
N TYR A 416 -13.09 10.72 20.58
CA TYR A 416 -13.42 11.73 19.59
C TYR A 416 -13.65 13.08 20.27
N THR A 417 -13.14 14.13 19.66
CA THR A 417 -13.43 15.52 20.03
C THR A 417 -13.88 16.24 18.77
N SER A 418 -15.04 16.88 18.82
CA SER A 418 -15.55 17.66 17.70
C SER A 418 -14.64 18.87 17.46
N VAL A 419 -14.19 19.03 16.22
CA VAL A 419 -13.49 20.24 15.77
C VAL A 419 -14.54 21.12 15.09
N SER A 420 -14.72 22.34 15.59
CA SER A 420 -15.76 23.27 15.12
C SER A 420 -15.53 23.80 13.71
N GLN A 421 -14.28 23.80 13.24
CA GLN A 421 -13.95 24.31 11.92
C GLN A 421 -14.40 23.33 10.83
N PRO A 422 -15.32 23.76 9.93
CA PRO A 422 -15.70 22.97 8.77
C PRO A 422 -14.49 22.75 7.85
N ILE A 423 -14.52 21.66 7.09
CA ILE A 423 -13.48 21.36 6.09
C ILE A 423 -14.07 21.72 4.73
N GLY A 424 -13.43 22.63 4.01
CA GLY A 424 -13.70 22.83 2.58
C GLY A 424 -13.07 21.69 1.80
N TYR A 425 -13.83 20.62 1.60
CA TYR A 425 -13.33 19.40 0.96
C TYR A 425 -12.88 19.69 -0.47
N TRP A 426 -11.68 19.21 -0.79
CA TRP A 426 -11.05 19.32 -2.10
C TRP A 426 -10.05 18.18 -2.26
N TYR A 427 -10.03 17.55 -3.42
CA TYR A 427 -9.27 16.33 -3.70
C TYR A 427 -8.26 16.58 -4.83
N PRO A 428 -7.27 15.70 -5.04
CA PRO A 428 -6.32 15.84 -6.14
C PRO A 428 -7.06 16.09 -7.48
N PRO A 429 -6.72 17.13 -8.26
CA PRO A 429 -7.41 17.49 -9.50
C PRO A 429 -7.51 16.34 -10.48
N LYS A 430 -6.47 15.50 -10.57
CA LYS A 430 -6.43 14.29 -11.40
C LYS A 430 -7.53 13.27 -11.11
N TRP A 431 -8.21 13.37 -9.96
CA TRP A 431 -9.37 12.53 -9.67
C TRP A 431 -10.65 13.00 -10.35
N ASN A 432 -10.69 14.24 -10.86
CA ASN A 432 -11.83 14.81 -11.59
C ASN A 432 -13.16 14.71 -10.82
N ILE A 433 -13.13 14.90 -9.49
CA ILE A 433 -14.34 14.87 -8.64
C ILE A 433 -14.70 16.20 -8.00
N ASN A 434 -13.82 17.21 -8.09
CA ASN A 434 -13.99 18.48 -7.37
C ASN A 434 -15.24 19.26 -7.82
N GLN A 435 -15.65 19.13 -9.08
CA GLN A 435 -16.85 19.77 -9.62
C GLN A 435 -18.16 19.24 -9.02
N PHE A 436 -18.17 18.01 -8.48
CA PHE A 436 -19.35 17.41 -7.88
C PHE A 436 -19.55 17.83 -6.42
N ILE A 437 -18.52 18.39 -5.78
CA ILE A 437 -18.58 18.88 -4.40
C ILE A 437 -19.47 20.12 -4.32
N THR A 438 -19.24 21.10 -5.22
CA THR A 438 -19.94 22.38 -5.27
C THR A 438 -21.34 22.28 -5.89
N SER A 439 -21.52 21.37 -6.85
CA SER A 439 -22.83 21.11 -7.48
C SER A 439 -23.82 20.53 -6.46
N ASN A 440 -23.35 19.63 -5.59
CA ASN A 440 -24.14 19.17 -4.46
C ASN A 440 -24.46 20.32 -3.49
N ASP A 441 -23.51 21.22 -3.18
CA ASP A 441 -23.79 22.38 -2.31
C ASP A 441 -24.93 23.28 -2.84
N ALA A 442 -25.09 23.39 -4.17
CA ALA A 442 -26.16 24.16 -4.80
C ALA A 442 -27.52 23.42 -4.78
N GLU A 443 -27.53 22.12 -5.12
CA GLU A 443 -28.74 21.28 -5.04
C GLU A 443 -29.21 21.09 -3.59
N LEU A 444 -28.28 20.91 -2.64
CA LEU A 444 -28.55 20.76 -1.21
C LEU A 444 -29.08 22.06 -0.57
N LYS A 445 -28.58 23.23 -1.00
CA LYS A 445 -29.17 24.52 -0.60
C LYS A 445 -30.60 24.67 -1.14
N ALA A 446 -30.87 24.19 -2.35
CA ALA A 446 -32.21 24.21 -2.92
C ALA A 446 -33.18 23.27 -2.17
N GLU A 447 -32.75 22.06 -1.82
CA GLU A 447 -33.57 21.11 -1.05
C GLU A 447 -33.86 21.57 0.39
N ALA A 448 -32.86 22.14 1.08
CA ALA A 448 -33.04 22.68 2.43
C ALA A 448 -34.03 23.87 2.47
N VAL A 449 -34.02 24.74 1.45
CA VAL A 449 -35.01 25.83 1.30
C VAL A 449 -36.41 25.29 1.03
N THR A 450 -36.51 24.14 0.35
CA THR A 450 -37.79 23.52 0.01
C THR A 450 -38.42 22.81 1.22
N GLN A 451 -37.61 22.19 2.09
CA GLN A 451 -38.04 21.60 3.36
C GLN A 451 -38.45 22.65 4.41
N ASP A 452 -37.75 23.79 4.50
CA ASP A 452 -38.11 24.88 5.44
C ASP A 452 -39.42 25.58 5.01
N ARG A 453 -39.70 25.68 3.70
CA ARG A 453 -40.98 26.17 3.17
C ARG A 453 -42.16 25.23 3.44
N THR A 454 -41.94 23.92 3.41
CA THR A 454 -42.98 22.93 3.75
C THR A 454 -43.24 22.81 5.26
N CYS A 455 -42.25 23.11 6.10
CA CYS A 455 -42.43 23.18 7.54
C CYS A 455 -43.17 24.47 7.98
N LYS A 456 -42.85 25.62 7.36
CA LYS A 456 -43.58 26.89 7.58
C LYS A 456 -45.01 26.87 7.06
N SER A 457 -45.29 26.22 5.93
CA SER A 457 -46.66 26.11 5.40
C SER A 457 -47.58 25.17 6.21
N LYS A 458 -47.00 24.23 6.98
CA LYS A 458 -47.76 23.41 7.94
C LYS A 458 -48.06 24.15 9.25
N LYS A 459 -47.21 25.07 9.70
CA LYS A 459 -47.47 25.93 10.87
C LYS A 459 -48.53 27.00 10.61
N LEU A 460 -48.56 27.58 9.41
CA LEU A 460 -49.57 28.58 8.99
C LEU A 460 -50.96 27.99 8.68
N LYS A 461 -51.14 26.68 8.80
CA LYS A 461 -52.44 26.00 8.68
C LYS A 461 -52.98 25.45 10.02
N GLN A 462 -52.32 25.78 11.14
CA GLN A 462 -52.71 25.37 12.49
C GLN A 462 -52.90 26.56 13.46
N GLU A 463 -52.85 27.79 12.95
CA GLU A 463 -53.36 29.01 13.59
C GLU A 463 -54.52 29.53 12.74
#